data_AF-A0A1I3WSJ7-F1
#
_entry.id   AF-A0A1I3WSJ7-F1
#
_cell.length_a   1.000
_cell.length_b   1.000
_cell.length_c   1.000
_cell.angle_alpha   90.00
_cell.angle_beta   90.00
_cell.angle_gamma   90.00
#
_symmetry.space_group_name_H-M   'P 1'
#
loop_
_entity.id
_entity.type
_entity.pdbx_description
1 polymer ?
#
loop_
_entity_poly.entity_id
_entity_poly.type
_entity_poly.pdbx_seq_one_letter_code
_entity_poly.pdbx_strand_id
1 'polypeptide(L)'
;MSKLKKLGLIVLFIWPQIIFANPINVTLHYIGPTDGQVWAGVQQGLSEANLQGQFLGQNYQVKNITEEELAALPQSEITAVLVGTDAKHILEIAKMKKLAYVPVFNLSSDADGLRQACLSNLLNIPLSKQMKTDALAQWQAKNPDTLVTAHAWHHDFVKFAASQLNNRFTKNHKTQMDDDAWAGWAAVKMLSDTVARTQKTDAADMLNYLKNDLSFDGQKGDTATFRETGQLRQIVLLIDKDDNIVAEAPLRGVKGGLDSLGMVTCKK
;
A
#
# COMPACT_ATOMS: atom_id res chain seq x y z
N MET A 1 -34.21 -9.83 78.16
CA MET A 1 -34.38 -10.38 76.79
C MET A 1 -34.50 -9.22 75.82
N SER A 2 -33.44 -8.83 75.12
CA SER A 2 -33.36 -8.95 73.66
C SER A 2 -31.96 -8.49 73.20
N LYS A 3 -31.26 -9.32 72.41
CA LYS A 3 -29.92 -9.05 71.88
C LYS A 3 -30.04 -8.29 70.55
N LEU A 4 -29.50 -7.08 70.45
CA LEU A 4 -29.25 -6.43 69.16
C LEU A 4 -27.99 -7.02 68.52
N LYS A 5 -28.13 -7.73 67.40
CA LYS A 5 -27.00 -8.14 66.55
C LYS A 5 -26.63 -7.00 65.61
N LYS A 6 -25.38 -6.55 65.67
CA LYS A 6 -24.75 -5.71 64.62
C LYS A 6 -24.53 -6.58 63.38
N LEU A 7 -25.17 -6.25 62.26
CA LEU A 7 -24.83 -6.79 60.95
C LEU A 7 -24.03 -5.70 60.21
N GLY A 8 -22.72 -5.88 60.10
CA GLY A 8 -21.85 -5.04 59.27
C GLY A 8 -21.97 -5.48 57.81
N LEU A 9 -22.50 -4.62 56.95
CA LEU A 9 -22.56 -4.85 55.51
C LEU A 9 -21.23 -4.36 54.90
N ILE A 10 -20.34 -5.29 54.54
CA ILE A 10 -19.13 -4.99 53.77
C ILE A 10 -19.52 -4.91 52.30
N VAL A 11 -19.60 -3.70 51.76
CA VAL A 11 -19.79 -3.47 50.32
C VAL A 11 -18.42 -3.54 49.66
N LEU A 12 -18.13 -4.67 49.00
CA LEU A 12 -16.98 -4.81 48.11
C LEU A 12 -17.25 -4.01 46.84
N PHE A 13 -16.72 -2.79 46.77
CA PHE A 13 -16.64 -2.00 45.54
C PHE A 13 -15.67 -2.68 44.58
N ILE A 14 -16.19 -3.50 43.68
CA ILE A 14 -15.43 -4.02 42.53
C ILE A 14 -15.31 -2.84 41.54
N TRP A 15 -14.22 -2.09 41.64
CA TRP A 15 -13.89 -1.10 40.61
C TRP A 15 -13.57 -1.86 39.33
N PRO A 16 -14.29 -1.61 38.22
CA PRO A 16 -13.90 -2.20 36.95
C PRO A 16 -12.51 -1.65 36.59
N GLN A 17 -11.50 -2.51 36.66
CA GLN A 17 -10.19 -2.24 36.08
C GLN A 17 -10.43 -2.19 34.56
N ILE A 18 -10.68 -1.00 34.02
CA ILE A 18 -10.68 -0.80 32.58
C ILE A 18 -9.22 -0.96 32.16
N ILE A 19 -8.86 -2.16 31.72
CA ILE A 19 -7.57 -2.41 31.07
C ILE A 19 -7.66 -1.71 29.72
N PHE A 20 -7.20 -0.45 29.66
CA PHE A 20 -6.90 0.18 28.38
C PHE A 20 -5.71 -0.57 27.79
N ALA A 21 -5.94 -1.36 26.75
CA ALA A 21 -4.85 -1.91 25.95
C ALA A 21 -3.96 -0.74 25.49
N ASN A 22 -2.64 -0.86 25.67
CA ASN A 22 -1.72 0.16 25.21
C ASN A 22 -1.88 0.33 23.69
N PRO A 23 -1.88 1.57 23.18
CA PRO A 23 -2.06 1.79 21.76
C PRO A 23 -0.92 1.16 20.97
N ILE A 24 -1.26 0.53 19.84
CA ILE A 24 -0.30 -0.02 18.89
C ILE A 24 0.31 1.15 18.13
N ASN A 25 1.62 1.34 18.26
CA ASN A 25 2.34 2.38 17.53
C ASN A 25 3.05 1.74 16.32
N VAL A 26 2.72 2.22 15.14
CA VAL A 26 3.26 1.72 13.86
C VAL A 26 4.18 2.78 13.28
N THR A 27 5.46 2.43 13.11
CA THR A 27 6.46 3.31 12.49
C THR A 27 6.81 2.80 11.11
N LEU A 28 6.45 3.57 10.09
CA LEU A 28 6.85 3.36 8.71
C LEU A 28 8.06 4.27 8.41
N HIS A 29 8.96 3.79 7.56
CA HIS A 29 10.12 4.57 7.12
C HIS A 29 9.98 4.87 5.64
N TYR A 30 10.18 6.13 5.25
CA TYR A 30 10.13 6.59 3.88
C TYR A 30 11.52 7.07 3.45
N ILE A 31 11.92 6.72 2.23
CA ILE A 31 13.13 7.20 1.58
C ILE A 31 12.73 7.76 0.22
N GLY A 32 12.91 9.07 0.05
CA GLY A 32 12.63 9.77 -1.20
C GLY A 32 12.34 11.25 -0.99
N PRO A 33 12.04 11.99 -2.07
CA PRO A 33 11.63 13.39 -1.99
C PRO A 33 10.32 13.56 -1.20
N THR A 34 10.19 14.67 -0.46
CA THR A 34 8.99 14.99 0.34
C THR A 34 8.17 16.16 -0.22
N ASP A 35 8.40 16.51 -1.48
CA ASP A 35 7.73 17.58 -2.21
C ASP A 35 6.96 17.07 -3.45
N GLY A 36 7.06 15.76 -3.76
CA GLY A 36 6.42 15.12 -4.90
C GLY A 36 5.12 14.38 -4.61
N GLN A 37 4.49 13.87 -5.68
CA GLN A 37 3.20 13.18 -5.65
C GLN A 37 3.24 11.89 -4.83
N VAL A 38 4.34 11.11 -4.91
CA VAL A 38 4.53 9.92 -4.05
C VAL A 38 4.35 10.28 -2.57
N TRP A 39 5.01 11.34 -2.11
CA TRP A 39 4.92 11.78 -0.72
C TRP A 39 3.52 12.31 -0.38
N ALA A 40 2.88 13.07 -1.28
CA ALA A 40 1.49 13.49 -1.10
C ALA A 40 0.56 12.28 -0.91
N GLY A 41 0.75 11.22 -1.70
CA GLY A 41 0.05 9.95 -1.55
C GLY A 41 0.28 9.29 -0.19
N VAL A 42 1.54 9.18 0.24
CA VAL A 42 1.91 8.65 1.56
C VAL A 42 1.24 9.44 2.68
N GLN A 43 1.22 10.77 2.58
CA GLN A 43 0.57 11.65 3.55
C GLN A 43 -0.96 11.47 3.58
N GLN A 44 -1.60 11.33 2.41
CA GLN A 44 -3.03 11.04 2.32
C GLN A 44 -3.35 9.70 3.02
N GLY A 45 -2.57 8.66 2.74
CA GLY A 45 -2.73 7.35 3.36
C GLY A 45 -2.49 7.39 4.88
N LEU A 46 -1.50 8.15 5.34
CA LEU A 46 -1.20 8.34 6.77
C LEU A 46 -2.33 9.05 7.51
N SER A 47 -2.91 10.08 6.90
CA SER A 47 -4.06 10.78 7.47
C SER A 47 -5.26 9.84 7.64
N GLU A 48 -5.56 9.05 6.62
CA GLU A 48 -6.66 8.07 6.66
C GLU A 48 -6.40 6.93 7.66
N ALA A 49 -5.17 6.41 7.71
CA ALA A 49 -4.77 5.39 8.66
C ALA A 49 -4.95 5.85 10.11
N ASN A 50 -4.58 7.09 10.43
CA ASN A 50 -4.77 7.65 11.77
C ASN A 50 -6.24 7.95 12.09
N LEU A 51 -7.05 8.40 11.13
CA LEU A 51 -8.49 8.58 11.33
C LEU A 51 -9.18 7.25 11.68
N GLN A 52 -8.83 6.17 11.00
CA GLN A 52 -9.32 4.83 11.34
C GLN A 52 -8.72 4.31 12.66
N GLY A 53 -7.42 4.55 12.87
CA GLY A 53 -6.66 4.10 14.02
C GLY A 53 -7.17 4.65 15.36
N GLN A 54 -7.78 5.84 15.39
CA GLN A 54 -8.42 6.41 16.58
C GLN A 54 -9.44 5.46 17.23
N PHE A 55 -10.19 4.71 16.43
CA PHE A 55 -11.20 3.76 16.93
C PHE A 55 -10.61 2.40 17.28
N LEU A 56 -9.40 2.09 16.79
CA LEU A 56 -8.73 0.80 16.96
C LEU A 56 -7.59 0.85 17.99
N GLY A 57 -7.30 2.01 18.57
CA GLY A 57 -6.14 2.20 19.45
C GLY A 57 -4.82 2.05 18.69
N GLN A 58 -4.76 2.53 17.45
CA GLN A 58 -3.58 2.42 16.56
C GLN A 58 -3.11 3.81 16.15
N ASN A 59 -1.82 4.07 16.32
CA ASN A 59 -1.17 5.32 15.91
C ASN A 59 -0.13 5.04 14.82
N TYR A 60 -0.19 5.78 13.74
CA TYR A 60 0.70 5.62 12.59
C TYR A 60 1.59 6.85 12.45
N GLN A 61 2.88 6.62 12.20
CA GLN A 61 3.83 7.65 11.81
C GLN A 61 4.66 7.19 10.61
N VAL A 62 5.03 8.14 9.75
CA VAL A 62 5.99 7.93 8.66
C VAL A 62 7.19 8.81 8.92
N LYS A 63 8.36 8.22 9.13
CA LYS A 63 9.63 8.92 9.27
C LYS A 63 10.32 8.99 7.91
N ASN A 64 10.56 10.19 7.39
CA ASN A 64 11.46 10.37 6.26
C ASN A 64 12.91 10.24 6.76
N ILE A 65 13.68 9.34 6.18
CA ILE A 65 15.05 9.02 6.59
C ILE A 65 15.96 8.86 5.37
N THR A 66 17.27 8.95 5.57
CA THR A 66 18.26 8.59 4.54
C THR A 66 18.56 7.09 4.53
N GLU A 67 19.26 6.62 3.50
CA GLU A 67 19.73 5.23 3.43
C GLU A 67 20.74 4.91 4.55
N GLU A 68 21.58 5.87 4.94
CA GLU A 68 22.53 5.73 6.05
C GLU A 68 21.81 5.61 7.39
N GLU A 69 20.80 6.45 7.63
CA GLU A 69 19.95 6.35 8.81
C GLU A 69 19.21 5.01 8.83
N LEU A 70 18.65 4.61 7.69
CA LEU A 70 18.02 3.30 7.55
C LEU A 70 19.01 2.21 7.92
N ALA A 71 20.26 2.26 7.44
CA ALA A 71 21.31 1.27 7.73
C ALA A 71 21.69 1.21 9.21
N ALA A 72 21.62 2.33 9.94
CA ALA A 72 21.89 2.40 11.37
C ALA A 72 20.74 1.88 12.26
N LEU A 73 19.49 1.91 11.78
CA LEU A 73 18.33 1.49 12.57
C LEU A 73 18.33 -0.01 12.92
N PRO A 74 17.96 -0.39 14.16
CA PRO A 74 17.69 -1.78 14.50
C PRO A 74 16.52 -2.33 13.66
N GLN A 75 16.63 -3.56 13.16
CA GLN A 75 15.55 -4.18 12.37
C GLN A 75 14.22 -4.24 13.14
N SER A 76 14.27 -4.41 14.47
CA SER A 76 13.09 -4.44 15.34
C SER A 76 12.27 -3.15 15.35
N GLU A 77 12.83 -2.04 14.87
CA GLU A 77 12.13 -0.76 14.76
C GLU A 77 11.49 -0.55 13.38
N ILE A 78 11.72 -1.45 12.41
CA ILE A 78 11.32 -1.26 11.02
C ILE A 78 10.13 -2.18 10.70
N THR A 79 8.91 -1.64 10.69
CA THR A 79 7.72 -2.40 10.27
C THR A 79 7.67 -2.57 8.74
N ALA A 80 7.99 -1.50 7.99
CA ALA A 80 8.07 -1.49 6.53
C ALA A 80 8.93 -0.32 6.06
N VAL A 81 9.45 -0.41 4.83
CA VAL A 81 10.18 0.66 4.15
C VAL A 81 9.44 1.05 2.86
N LEU A 82 9.17 2.34 2.71
CA LEU A 82 8.51 2.96 1.56
C LEU A 82 9.56 3.71 0.74
N VAL A 83 9.80 3.32 -0.51
CA VAL A 83 10.89 3.87 -1.32
C VAL A 83 10.33 4.55 -2.57
N GLY A 84 10.50 5.87 -2.62
CA GLY A 84 10.08 6.76 -3.72
C GLY A 84 11.25 7.31 -4.53
N THR A 85 12.30 6.51 -4.74
CA THR A 85 13.53 6.90 -5.47
C THR A 85 13.63 6.19 -6.84
N ASP A 86 14.80 6.15 -7.46
CA ASP A 86 15.01 5.42 -8.71
C ASP A 86 15.22 3.90 -8.50
N ALA A 87 15.12 3.14 -9.60
CA ALA A 87 15.20 1.68 -9.59
C ALA A 87 16.49 1.13 -8.97
N LYS A 88 17.61 1.86 -9.08
CA LYS A 88 18.90 1.38 -8.57
C LYS A 88 18.87 1.42 -7.05
N HIS A 89 18.53 2.56 -6.46
CA HIS A 89 18.47 2.73 -5.00
C HIS A 89 17.39 1.83 -4.36
N ILE A 90 16.21 1.70 -4.99
CA ILE A 90 15.18 0.74 -4.55
C ILE A 90 15.75 -0.68 -4.43
N LEU A 91 16.50 -1.13 -5.45
CA LEU A 91 17.06 -2.46 -5.47
C LEU A 91 18.18 -2.63 -4.43
N GLU A 92 19.01 -1.61 -4.22
CA GLU A 92 20.08 -1.61 -3.21
C GLU A 92 19.50 -1.70 -1.80
N ILE A 93 18.46 -0.91 -1.49
CA ILE A 93 17.73 -0.97 -0.22
C ILE A 93 17.12 -2.36 -0.03
N ALA A 94 16.38 -2.88 -1.02
CA ALA A 94 15.73 -4.18 -0.90
C ALA A 94 16.72 -5.35 -0.65
N LYS A 95 17.97 -5.23 -1.11
CA LYS A 95 19.04 -6.23 -0.92
C LYS A 95 19.74 -6.16 0.43
N MET A 96 19.48 -5.14 1.26
CA MET A 96 20.07 -5.05 2.60
C MET A 96 19.71 -6.30 3.42
N LYS A 97 20.72 -7.01 3.94
CA LYS A 97 20.51 -8.30 4.65
C LYS A 97 19.50 -8.20 5.80
N LYS A 98 19.50 -7.09 6.52
CA LYS A 98 18.57 -6.83 7.63
C LYS A 98 17.12 -6.60 7.19
N LEU A 99 16.87 -6.38 5.90
CA LEU A 99 15.53 -6.22 5.34
C LEU A 99 14.99 -7.49 4.69
N ALA A 100 15.70 -8.63 4.79
CA ALA A 100 15.30 -9.89 4.15
C ALA A 100 13.86 -10.32 4.46
N TYR A 101 13.34 -9.93 5.63
CA TYR A 101 11.96 -10.19 6.06
C TYR A 101 11.16 -8.91 6.32
N VAL A 102 11.63 -7.75 5.84
CA VAL A 102 10.94 -6.47 5.99
C VAL A 102 10.33 -6.10 4.64
N PRO A 103 9.03 -5.79 4.54
CA PRO A 103 8.46 -5.37 3.27
C PRO A 103 9.05 -4.04 2.82
N VAL A 104 9.63 -4.04 1.63
CA VAL A 104 10.18 -2.85 0.95
C VAL A 104 9.28 -2.54 -0.23
N PHE A 105 8.60 -1.40 -0.19
CA PHE A 105 7.70 -0.96 -1.24
C PHE A 105 8.42 -0.06 -2.24
N ASN A 106 8.41 -0.44 -3.51
CA ASN A 106 8.69 0.45 -4.62
C ASN A 106 7.44 1.29 -4.92
N LEU A 107 7.56 2.62 -4.85
CA LEU A 107 6.47 3.57 -5.05
C LEU A 107 6.56 4.41 -6.33
N SER A 108 7.68 4.38 -7.05
CA SER A 108 7.97 5.35 -8.11
C SER A 108 8.50 4.73 -9.41
N SER A 109 9.06 3.52 -9.38
CA SER A 109 9.77 2.97 -10.54
C SER A 109 8.98 1.88 -11.29
N ASP A 110 8.84 2.07 -12.60
CA ASP A 110 8.28 1.10 -13.54
C ASP A 110 9.29 0.09 -14.08
N ALA A 111 10.54 0.12 -13.63
CA ALA A 111 11.59 -0.73 -14.16
C ALA A 111 11.29 -2.22 -13.93
N ASP A 112 11.23 -2.99 -15.03
CA ASP A 112 11.01 -4.44 -14.97
C ASP A 112 12.13 -5.18 -14.23
N GLY A 113 13.35 -4.60 -14.19
CA GLY A 113 14.50 -5.14 -13.44
C GLY A 113 14.21 -5.36 -11.96
N LEU A 114 13.34 -4.54 -11.35
CA LEU A 114 12.91 -4.72 -9.96
C LEU A 114 12.10 -6.01 -9.76
N ARG A 115 11.30 -6.40 -10.75
CA ARG A 115 10.48 -7.62 -10.73
C ARG A 115 11.34 -8.82 -11.10
N GLN A 116 12.26 -8.65 -12.04
CA GLN A 116 13.22 -9.69 -12.47
C GLN A 116 14.20 -10.08 -11.37
N ALA A 117 14.52 -9.16 -10.46
CA ALA A 117 15.35 -9.45 -9.30
C ALA A 117 14.73 -10.50 -8.35
N CYS A 118 13.41 -10.71 -8.43
CA CYS A 118 12.67 -11.71 -7.64
C CYS A 118 13.02 -11.70 -6.14
N LEU A 119 13.16 -10.50 -5.56
CA LEU A 119 13.43 -10.38 -4.14
C LEU A 119 12.14 -10.61 -3.35
N SER A 120 12.18 -11.54 -2.41
CA SER A 120 10.99 -11.98 -1.66
C SER A 120 10.35 -10.88 -0.82
N ASN A 121 11.08 -9.81 -0.53
CA ASN A 121 10.70 -8.68 0.30
C ASN A 121 10.37 -7.40 -0.50
N LEU A 122 10.61 -7.39 -1.82
CA LEU A 122 10.39 -6.22 -2.68
C LEU A 122 8.98 -6.25 -3.28
N LEU A 123 8.13 -5.33 -2.83
CA LEU A 123 6.73 -5.18 -3.23
C LEU A 123 6.59 -3.98 -4.16
N ASN A 124 6.12 -4.21 -5.38
CA ASN A 124 6.13 -3.23 -6.45
C ASN A 124 4.70 -2.74 -6.76
N ILE A 125 4.40 -1.50 -6.41
CA ILE A 125 3.08 -0.90 -6.61
C ILE A 125 2.92 -0.26 -8.00
N PRO A 126 3.87 0.53 -8.55
CA PRO A 126 3.73 1.08 -9.89
C PRO A 126 3.52 0.00 -10.95
N LEU A 127 2.86 0.37 -12.05
CA LEU A 127 2.82 -0.48 -13.24
C LEU A 127 4.25 -0.67 -13.75
N SER A 128 4.63 -1.91 -14.07
CA SER A 128 5.90 -2.15 -14.75
C SER A 128 5.81 -1.74 -16.23
N LYS A 129 6.95 -1.50 -16.88
CA LYS A 129 6.99 -1.25 -18.34
C LYS A 129 6.31 -2.39 -19.10
N GLN A 130 6.57 -3.65 -18.74
CA GLN A 130 5.88 -4.79 -19.33
C GLN A 130 4.35 -4.71 -19.16
N MET A 131 3.83 -4.35 -17.98
CA MET A 131 2.37 -4.20 -17.78
C MET A 131 1.78 -3.12 -18.70
N LYS A 132 2.48 -1.98 -18.83
CA LYS A 132 2.07 -0.90 -19.73
C LYS A 132 2.06 -1.41 -21.18
N THR A 133 3.13 -2.07 -21.62
CA THR A 133 3.22 -2.65 -22.97
C THR A 133 2.13 -3.67 -23.26
N ASP A 134 1.84 -4.58 -22.33
CA ASP A 134 0.80 -5.60 -22.50
C ASP A 134 -0.59 -4.96 -22.61
N ALA A 135 -0.89 -3.96 -21.77
CA ALA A 135 -2.16 -3.23 -21.83
C ALA A 135 -2.35 -2.49 -23.16
N LEU A 136 -1.29 -1.81 -23.63
CA LEU A 136 -1.29 -1.12 -24.92
C LEU A 136 -1.46 -2.11 -26.09
N ALA A 137 -0.78 -3.27 -26.05
CA ALA A 137 -0.90 -4.29 -27.07
C ALA A 137 -2.32 -4.88 -27.13
N GLN A 138 -2.95 -5.14 -25.97
CA GLN A 138 -4.35 -5.57 -25.89
C GLN A 138 -5.29 -4.55 -26.54
N TRP A 139 -5.07 -3.25 -26.30
CA TRP A 139 -5.84 -2.17 -26.89
C TRP A 139 -5.66 -2.06 -28.40
N GLN A 140 -4.42 -2.00 -28.87
CA GLN A 140 -4.09 -1.85 -30.29
C GLN A 140 -4.60 -3.01 -31.13
N ALA A 141 -4.64 -4.22 -30.58
CA ALA A 141 -5.22 -5.38 -31.26
C ALA A 141 -6.72 -5.21 -31.58
N LYS A 142 -7.45 -4.37 -30.83
CA LYS A 142 -8.88 -4.10 -31.04
C LYS A 142 -9.15 -2.73 -31.66
N ASN A 143 -8.26 -1.76 -31.44
CA ASN A 143 -8.41 -0.36 -31.85
C ASN A 143 -7.09 0.12 -32.49
N PRO A 144 -6.73 -0.36 -33.70
CA PRO A 144 -5.40 -0.14 -34.29
C PRO A 144 -5.08 1.33 -34.56
N ASP A 145 -6.10 2.15 -34.80
CA ASP A 145 -5.94 3.57 -35.16
C ASP A 145 -6.07 4.52 -33.96
N THR A 146 -6.24 4.01 -32.73
CA THR A 146 -6.44 4.83 -31.53
C THR A 146 -5.27 4.71 -30.58
N LEU A 147 -4.52 5.80 -30.41
CA LEU A 147 -3.42 5.89 -29.45
C LEU A 147 -3.95 6.14 -28.04
N VAL A 148 -3.37 5.44 -27.07
CA VAL A 148 -3.66 5.59 -25.65
C VAL A 148 -2.37 5.49 -24.84
N THR A 149 -2.37 6.02 -23.62
CA THR A 149 -1.35 5.82 -22.60
C THR A 149 -1.86 4.93 -21.47
N ALA A 150 -0.95 4.28 -20.76
CA ALA A 150 -1.26 3.31 -19.71
C ALA A 150 -0.91 3.87 -18.34
N HIS A 151 -1.92 3.96 -17.47
CA HIS A 151 -1.85 4.59 -16.15
C HIS A 151 -2.35 3.66 -15.05
N ALA A 152 -1.76 3.78 -13.86
CA ALA A 152 -2.26 3.11 -12.67
C ALA A 152 -3.52 3.80 -12.14
N TRP A 153 -3.60 5.12 -12.25
CA TRP A 153 -4.63 5.95 -11.66
C TRP A 153 -4.95 7.14 -12.55
N HIS A 154 -6.17 7.66 -12.42
CA HIS A 154 -6.61 8.87 -13.10
C HIS A 154 -7.57 9.63 -12.18
N HIS A 155 -7.45 10.94 -12.12
CA HIS A 155 -8.26 11.77 -11.21
C HIS A 155 -9.76 11.74 -11.54
N ASP A 156 -10.11 11.39 -12.77
CA ASP A 156 -11.50 11.22 -13.21
C ASP A 156 -12.02 9.78 -13.07
N PHE A 157 -11.23 8.87 -12.48
CA PHE A 157 -11.73 7.53 -12.19
C PHE A 157 -12.74 7.61 -11.04
N VAL A 158 -13.98 7.20 -11.31
CA VAL A 158 -15.10 7.35 -10.35
C VAL A 158 -15.64 6.04 -9.77
N LYS A 159 -15.30 4.90 -10.38
CA LYS A 159 -15.80 3.58 -9.97
C LYS A 159 -15.22 3.18 -8.61
N PHE A 160 -15.88 2.24 -7.91
CA PHE A 160 -15.34 1.58 -6.72
C PHE A 160 -14.83 2.51 -5.60
N ALA A 161 -15.54 3.62 -5.41
CA ALA A 161 -15.20 4.68 -4.47
C ALA A 161 -13.93 5.52 -4.78
N ALA A 162 -13.38 5.41 -6.00
CA ALA A 162 -12.25 6.21 -6.46
C ALA A 162 -12.55 7.72 -6.45
N SER A 163 -13.78 8.12 -6.82
CA SER A 163 -14.20 9.52 -6.76
C SER A 163 -14.06 10.12 -5.35
N GLN A 164 -14.34 9.33 -4.30
CA GLN A 164 -14.21 9.80 -2.92
C GLN A 164 -12.74 10.00 -2.55
N LEU A 165 -11.81 9.14 -2.98
CA LEU A 165 -10.38 9.37 -2.75
C LEU A 165 -9.86 10.55 -3.55
N ASN A 166 -10.22 10.68 -4.82
CA ASN A 166 -9.83 11.83 -5.63
C ASN A 166 -10.31 13.15 -5.01
N ASN A 167 -11.52 13.18 -4.48
CA ASN A 167 -12.06 14.33 -3.75
C ASN A 167 -11.28 14.63 -2.46
N ARG A 168 -10.98 13.62 -1.65
CA ARG A 168 -10.20 13.80 -0.41
C ARG A 168 -8.76 14.25 -0.70
N PHE A 169 -8.11 13.61 -1.67
CA PHE A 169 -6.75 13.93 -2.08
C PHE A 169 -6.65 15.36 -2.60
N THR A 170 -7.51 15.74 -3.57
CA THR A 170 -7.53 17.11 -4.12
C THR A 170 -7.81 18.15 -3.03
N LYS A 171 -8.73 17.86 -2.10
CA LYS A 171 -9.02 18.74 -0.97
C LYS A 171 -7.80 18.97 -0.09
N ASN A 172 -7.04 17.91 0.21
CA ASN A 172 -5.93 17.95 1.16
C ASN A 172 -4.63 18.47 0.55
N HIS A 173 -4.34 18.09 -0.69
CA HIS A 173 -3.04 18.33 -1.36
C HIS A 173 -3.10 19.42 -2.44
N LYS A 174 -4.29 19.91 -2.79
CA LYS A 174 -4.49 20.98 -3.79
C LYS A 174 -3.96 20.63 -5.19
N THR A 175 -3.89 19.34 -5.49
CA THR A 175 -3.47 18.77 -6.78
C THR A 175 -4.31 17.54 -7.06
N GLN A 176 -4.43 17.17 -8.34
CA GLN A 176 -5.04 15.91 -8.75
C GLN A 176 -4.14 14.74 -8.38
N MET A 177 -4.79 13.62 -8.05
CA MET A 177 -4.09 12.37 -7.75
C MET A 177 -3.66 11.71 -9.06
N ASP A 178 -2.40 11.32 -9.15
CA ASP A 178 -1.81 10.61 -10.28
C ASP A 178 -1.34 9.19 -9.88
N ASP A 179 -0.60 8.54 -10.77
CA ASP A 179 -0.04 7.20 -10.57
C ASP A 179 0.83 7.11 -9.31
N ASP A 180 1.67 8.11 -9.09
CA ASP A 180 2.66 8.17 -8.01
C ASP A 180 1.99 8.43 -6.66
N ALA A 181 1.05 9.38 -6.62
CA ALA A 181 0.23 9.63 -5.44
C ALA A 181 -0.61 8.41 -5.07
N TRP A 182 -1.19 7.72 -6.05
CA TRP A 182 -1.91 6.48 -5.79
C TRP A 182 -1.00 5.39 -5.24
N ALA A 183 0.22 5.25 -5.76
CA ALA A 183 1.17 4.28 -5.24
C ALA A 183 1.54 4.54 -3.77
N GLY A 184 1.80 5.81 -3.41
CA GLY A 184 2.07 6.22 -2.04
C GLY A 184 0.91 5.96 -1.08
N TRP A 185 -0.32 6.33 -1.49
CA TRP A 185 -1.53 6.08 -0.70
C TRP A 185 -1.78 4.58 -0.50
N ALA A 186 -1.67 3.80 -1.59
CA ALA A 186 -1.92 2.37 -1.59
C ALA A 186 -0.99 1.63 -0.62
N ALA A 187 0.30 1.99 -0.58
CA ALA A 187 1.26 1.35 0.32
C ALA A 187 0.86 1.52 1.79
N VAL A 188 0.54 2.75 2.20
CA VAL A 188 0.14 3.04 3.59
C VAL A 188 -1.20 2.38 3.91
N LYS A 189 -2.14 2.34 2.95
CA LYS A 189 -3.45 1.69 3.14
C LYS A 189 -3.32 0.18 3.32
N MET A 190 -2.50 -0.50 2.51
CA MET A 190 -2.23 -1.94 2.68
C MET A 190 -1.63 -2.23 4.05
N LEU A 191 -0.68 -1.40 4.51
CA LEU A 191 -0.03 -1.55 5.81
C LEU A 191 -1.02 -1.33 6.95
N SER A 192 -1.81 -0.26 6.93
CA SER A 192 -2.77 0.04 8.00
C SER A 192 -3.91 -0.97 8.06
N ASP A 193 -4.43 -1.44 6.92
CA ASP A 193 -5.44 -2.50 6.89
C ASP A 193 -4.88 -3.83 7.40
N THR A 194 -3.60 -4.12 7.13
CA THR A 194 -2.93 -5.31 7.67
C THR A 194 -2.81 -5.24 9.18
N VAL A 195 -2.37 -4.10 9.74
CA VAL A 195 -2.31 -3.91 11.21
C VAL A 195 -3.72 -3.97 11.82
N ALA A 196 -4.73 -3.34 11.20
CA ALA A 196 -6.12 -3.40 11.66
C ALA A 196 -6.64 -4.85 11.77
N ARG A 197 -6.26 -5.73 10.83
CA ARG A 197 -6.70 -7.13 10.80
C ARG A 197 -5.90 -8.04 11.71
N THR A 198 -4.58 -7.86 11.76
CA THR A 198 -3.67 -8.79 12.42
C THR A 198 -3.30 -8.36 13.83
N GLN A 199 -3.40 -7.06 14.14
CA GLN A 199 -2.87 -6.43 15.35
C GLN A 199 -1.36 -6.65 15.54
N LYS A 200 -0.63 -6.90 14.44
CA LYS A 200 0.81 -7.16 14.43
C LYS A 200 1.58 -6.02 13.76
N THR A 201 2.77 -5.74 14.28
CA THR A 201 3.69 -4.72 13.76
C THR A 201 5.07 -5.28 13.43
N ASP A 202 5.32 -6.56 13.70
CA ASP A 202 6.54 -7.25 13.31
C ASP A 202 6.65 -7.30 11.79
N ALA A 203 7.86 -7.05 11.28
CA ALA A 203 8.10 -6.91 9.85
C ALA A 203 7.91 -8.23 9.09
N ALA A 204 8.29 -9.36 9.68
CA ALA A 204 8.17 -10.67 9.05
C ALA A 204 6.71 -11.11 8.96
N ASP A 205 5.94 -10.88 10.03
CA ASP A 205 4.49 -11.08 10.03
C ASP A 205 3.79 -10.18 9.01
N MET A 206 4.20 -8.91 8.93
CA MET A 206 3.68 -7.95 7.95
C MET A 206 3.96 -8.41 6.51
N LEU A 207 5.21 -8.77 6.20
CA LEU A 207 5.60 -9.26 4.88
C LEU A 207 4.85 -10.54 4.52
N ASN A 208 4.72 -11.48 5.46
CA ASN A 208 4.01 -12.74 5.24
C ASN A 208 2.53 -12.48 4.87
N TYR A 209 1.85 -11.63 5.62
CA TYR A 209 0.46 -11.27 5.34
C TYR A 209 0.32 -10.60 3.98
N LEU A 210 1.15 -9.59 3.69
CA LEU A 210 1.11 -8.85 2.41
C LEU A 210 1.28 -9.76 1.20
N LYS A 211 2.07 -10.83 1.32
CA LYS A 211 2.32 -11.77 0.21
C LYS A 211 1.24 -12.83 0.03
N ASN A 212 0.68 -13.32 1.14
CA ASN A 212 -0.12 -14.54 1.12
C ASN A 212 -1.61 -14.28 1.35
N ASP A 213 -1.95 -13.25 2.12
CA ASP A 213 -3.30 -13.03 2.66
C ASP A 213 -3.87 -11.65 2.27
N LEU A 214 -3.10 -10.83 1.55
CA LEU A 214 -3.55 -9.51 1.13
C LEU A 214 -4.81 -9.60 0.27
N SER A 215 -5.80 -8.80 0.65
CA SER A 215 -6.98 -8.51 -0.15
C SER A 215 -7.18 -7.00 -0.16
N PHE A 216 -6.62 -6.32 -1.16
CA PHE A 216 -6.67 -4.87 -1.29
C PHE A 216 -7.54 -4.47 -2.49
N ASP A 217 -8.60 -3.70 -2.29
CA ASP A 217 -9.47 -3.26 -3.40
C ASP A 217 -8.85 -2.10 -4.21
N GLY A 218 -7.94 -1.33 -3.60
CA GLY A 218 -7.26 -0.19 -4.22
C GLY A 218 -8.16 0.89 -4.79
N GLN A 219 -9.46 0.86 -4.43
CA GLN A 219 -10.55 1.59 -5.07
C GLN A 219 -10.58 1.41 -6.59
N LYS A 220 -10.24 0.19 -7.03
CA LYS A 220 -10.22 -0.24 -8.42
C LYS A 220 -11.18 -1.39 -8.69
N GLY A 221 -11.86 -1.89 -7.67
CA GLY A 221 -12.92 -2.92 -7.78
C GLY A 221 -12.40 -4.34 -7.84
N ASP A 222 -11.23 -4.55 -8.44
CA ASP A 222 -10.54 -5.84 -8.40
C ASP A 222 -9.71 -6.01 -7.12
N THR A 223 -9.66 -7.25 -6.61
CA THR A 223 -8.81 -7.59 -5.47
C THR A 223 -7.34 -7.68 -5.92
N ALA A 224 -6.57 -6.68 -5.54
CA ALA A 224 -5.15 -6.62 -5.78
C ALA A 224 -4.38 -7.49 -4.77
N THR A 225 -3.45 -8.28 -5.30
CA THR A 225 -2.55 -9.17 -4.56
C THR A 225 -1.15 -9.06 -5.14
N PHE A 226 -0.12 -9.42 -4.36
CA PHE A 226 1.25 -9.46 -4.90
C PHE A 226 1.54 -10.79 -5.61
N ARG A 227 2.26 -10.70 -6.72
CA ARG A 227 2.81 -11.86 -7.44
C ARG A 227 4.07 -12.38 -6.76
N GLU A 228 4.53 -13.56 -7.18
CA GLU A 228 5.85 -14.08 -6.81
C GLU A 228 6.97 -13.08 -7.13
N THR A 229 6.84 -12.39 -8.28
CA THR A 229 7.76 -11.34 -8.75
C THR A 229 7.70 -10.04 -7.93
N GLY A 230 6.84 -9.99 -6.92
CA GLY A 230 6.56 -8.80 -6.12
C GLY A 230 5.71 -7.75 -6.84
N GLN A 231 5.28 -7.97 -8.09
CA GLN A 231 4.39 -7.04 -8.79
C GLN A 231 2.96 -7.10 -8.22
N LEU A 232 2.37 -5.95 -7.90
CA LEU A 232 0.95 -5.85 -7.57
C LEU A 232 0.09 -6.19 -8.79
N ARG A 233 -0.83 -7.14 -8.65
CA ARG A 233 -1.93 -7.39 -9.59
C ARG A 233 -2.91 -6.24 -9.52
N GLN A 234 -3.08 -5.51 -10.61
CA GLN A 234 -4.01 -4.39 -10.68
C GLN A 234 -4.41 -4.15 -12.13
N ILE A 235 -5.58 -3.52 -12.32
CA ILE A 235 -5.99 -3.00 -13.62
C ILE A 235 -5.08 -1.85 -14.06
N VAL A 236 -5.07 -1.61 -15.37
CA VAL A 236 -4.40 -0.49 -16.04
C VAL A 236 -5.46 0.35 -16.72
N LEU A 237 -5.50 1.64 -16.42
CA LEU A 237 -6.36 2.60 -17.09
C LEU A 237 -5.72 3.01 -18.42
N LEU A 238 -6.50 2.98 -19.49
CA LEU A 238 -6.09 3.43 -20.81
C LEU A 238 -6.69 4.80 -21.09
N ILE A 239 -5.82 5.79 -21.30
CA ILE A 239 -6.18 7.20 -21.43
C ILE A 239 -5.93 7.64 -22.87
N ASP A 240 -6.92 8.26 -23.52
CA ASP A 240 -6.76 8.78 -24.87
C ASP A 240 -6.08 10.16 -24.89
N LYS A 241 -5.85 10.69 -26.10
CA LYS A 241 -5.21 12.01 -26.30
C LYS A 241 -6.01 13.19 -25.74
N ASP A 242 -7.30 12.98 -25.46
CA ASP A 242 -8.23 13.98 -24.96
C ASP A 242 -8.47 13.81 -23.44
N ASP A 243 -7.57 13.06 -22.77
CA ASP A 243 -7.54 12.80 -21.32
C ASP A 243 -8.73 11.97 -20.80
N ASN A 244 -9.38 11.21 -21.68
CA ASN A 244 -10.51 10.35 -21.29
C ASN A 244 -10.05 8.94 -20.97
N ILE A 245 -10.59 8.39 -19.89
CA ILE A 245 -10.48 6.96 -19.59
C ILE A 245 -11.35 6.19 -20.60
N VAL A 246 -10.72 5.57 -21.60
CA VAL A 246 -11.42 4.85 -22.67
C VAL A 246 -11.56 3.37 -22.41
N ALA A 247 -10.70 2.79 -21.57
CA ALA A 247 -10.77 1.39 -21.18
C ALA A 247 -9.98 1.05 -19.91
N GLU A 248 -10.27 -0.13 -19.36
CA GLU A 248 -9.53 -0.77 -18.28
C GLU A 248 -8.95 -2.08 -18.82
N ALA A 249 -7.62 -2.21 -18.81
CA ALA A 249 -6.95 -3.47 -19.09
C ALA A 249 -6.78 -4.27 -17.78
N PRO A 250 -6.93 -5.61 -17.80
CA PRO A 250 -7.10 -6.48 -18.95
C PRO A 250 -8.41 -6.26 -19.70
N LEU A 251 -8.36 -6.16 -21.03
CA LEU A 251 -9.57 -5.92 -21.82
C LEU A 251 -10.50 -7.13 -21.74
N ARG A 252 -11.81 -6.87 -21.76
CA ARG A 252 -12.84 -7.92 -21.77
C ARG A 252 -12.53 -8.97 -22.85
N GLY A 253 -12.47 -10.24 -22.44
CA GLY A 253 -12.20 -11.39 -23.30
C GLY A 253 -10.73 -11.80 -23.41
N VAL A 254 -9.80 -11.05 -22.81
CA VAL A 254 -8.40 -11.48 -22.69
C VAL A 254 -8.30 -12.57 -21.63
N LYS A 255 -7.68 -13.70 -21.98
CA LYS A 255 -7.47 -14.82 -21.06
C LYS A 255 -6.40 -14.47 -20.02
N GLY A 256 -6.53 -15.03 -18.81
CA GLY A 256 -5.55 -14.85 -17.73
C GLY A 256 -5.87 -13.71 -16.75
N GLY A 257 -6.90 -12.91 -17.01
CA GLY A 257 -7.29 -11.82 -16.09
C GLY A 257 -6.12 -10.88 -15.83
N LEU A 258 -5.93 -10.46 -14.58
CA LEU A 258 -4.82 -9.56 -14.20
C LEU A 258 -3.45 -10.15 -14.56
N ASP A 259 -3.29 -11.48 -14.60
CA ASP A 259 -2.05 -12.15 -14.98
C ASP A 259 -1.78 -12.18 -16.49
N SER A 260 -2.63 -11.53 -17.30
CA SER A 260 -2.31 -11.15 -18.68
C SER A 260 -1.45 -9.89 -18.80
N LEU A 261 -1.14 -9.22 -17.68
CA LEU A 261 -0.38 -7.98 -17.63
C LEU A 261 0.90 -8.18 -16.80
N GLY A 262 2.05 -7.99 -17.42
CA GLY A 262 3.36 -8.01 -16.78
C GLY A 262 3.91 -9.43 -16.58
N MET A 263 5.03 -9.48 -15.87
CA MET A 263 5.72 -10.74 -15.56
C MET A 263 5.04 -11.45 -14.37
N VAL A 264 4.61 -12.69 -14.61
CA VAL A 264 3.82 -13.48 -13.63
C VAL A 264 4.68 -14.27 -12.65
N THR A 265 5.74 -14.92 -13.15
CA THR A 265 6.60 -15.82 -12.37
C THR A 265 8.03 -15.34 -12.39
N CYS A 266 8.78 -15.71 -11.36
CA CYS A 266 10.24 -15.51 -11.39
C CYS A 266 10.91 -16.47 -12.37
N LYS A 267 12.02 -16.04 -12.98
CA LYS A 267 12.87 -16.94 -13.75
C LYS A 267 13.59 -17.87 -12.76
N LYS A 268 13.51 -19.18 -13.01
CA LYS A 268 14.24 -20.20 -12.26
C LYS A 268 15.72 -20.20 -12.62
#